data_AF-A0A1F2UP48-F1
#
_entry.id   AF-A0A1F2UP48-F1
#
_cell.length_a   1.000
_cell.length_b   1.000
_cell.length_c   1.000
_cell.angle_alpha   90.00
_cell.angle_beta   90.00
_cell.angle_gamma   90.00
#
_symmetry.space_group_name_H-M   'P 1'
#
loop_
_entity.id
_entity.type
_entity.pdbx_description
1 polymer ?
#
loop_
_entity_poly.entity_id
_entity_poly.type
_entity_poly.pdbx_seq_one_letter_code
_entity_poly.pdbx_strand_id
1 'polypeptide(L)'
;MVTKILTAGNLQAWLDSLVAAHEVYAPVEGEGASSFKKIDKGQMPAMDIRTDTPPKGLIFKQVEKILSFEVNPDGITVMPGDENGTKKVVFGIRPCDSRSFTLTDKPFFDPQMPENQYMAQRNASALVTTACTSACRTCFCTSIGGAPDEKTGDVWMMDIDGKYLVESLTDKGEELIKANESLFSDASADDEAAAKRIGEEVANSMPKINIADAKALDALFNDDAFWQKLTDKCLSCGACTFVCPTCYCFDVRDEGNTRKGERYRGWDSCMFYQYNRAAGGH
;
A
#
# COMPACT_ATOMS: atom_id res chain seq x y z
N MET A 1 10.79 -8.35 18.61
CA MET A 1 9.63 -7.45 18.88
C MET A 1 9.96 -6.58 20.07
N VAL A 2 10.08 -5.29 19.83
CA VAL A 2 10.51 -4.28 20.79
C VAL A 2 9.43 -3.20 20.83
N THR A 3 8.99 -2.84 22.04
CA THR A 3 8.00 -1.78 22.28
C THR A 3 8.70 -0.57 22.90
N LYS A 4 8.52 0.60 22.31
CA LYS A 4 9.22 1.84 22.68
C LYS A 4 8.28 3.04 22.64
N ILE A 5 8.76 4.13 23.20
CA ILE A 5 8.17 5.46 23.12
C ILE A 5 9.07 6.36 22.28
N LEU A 6 8.45 7.10 21.38
CA LEU A 6 9.07 8.17 20.60
C LEU A 6 8.34 9.47 20.90
N THR A 7 9.05 10.49 21.39
CA THR A 7 8.44 11.80 21.64
C THR A 7 8.18 12.53 20.32
N ALA A 8 7.20 13.45 20.29
CA ALA A 8 6.99 14.31 19.11
C ALA A 8 8.27 15.08 18.69
N GLY A 9 9.10 15.49 19.66
CA GLY A 9 10.39 16.15 19.37
C GLY A 9 11.40 15.23 18.67
N ASN A 10 11.42 13.94 19.01
CA ASN A 10 12.33 12.97 18.40
C ASN A 10 11.83 12.43 17.05
N LEU A 11 10.54 12.61 16.74
CA LEU A 11 9.97 12.14 15.46
C LEU A 11 10.68 12.74 14.25
N GLN A 12 10.94 14.06 14.24
CA GLN A 12 11.68 14.69 13.14
C GLN A 12 13.10 14.13 13.01
N ALA A 13 13.79 13.93 14.15
CA ALA A 13 15.14 13.37 14.14
C ALA A 13 15.17 11.95 13.57
N TRP A 14 14.14 11.15 13.86
CA TRP A 14 14.01 9.81 13.30
C TRP A 14 13.74 9.86 11.80
N LEU A 15 12.80 10.69 11.34
CA LEU A 15 12.52 10.90 9.91
C LEU A 15 13.77 11.36 9.15
N ASP A 16 14.52 12.32 9.68
CA ASP A 16 15.77 12.81 9.09
C ASP A 16 16.82 11.70 8.95
N SER A 17 16.92 10.83 9.96
CA SER A 17 17.81 9.66 9.94
C SER A 17 17.36 8.64 8.89
N LEU A 18 16.05 8.39 8.78
CA LEU A 18 15.49 7.52 7.74
C LEU A 18 15.80 8.06 6.34
N VAL A 19 15.59 9.36 6.09
CA VAL A 19 15.90 10.03 4.81
C VAL A 19 17.39 9.94 4.46
N ALA A 20 18.28 9.97 5.46
CA ALA A 20 19.72 9.84 5.22
C ALA A 20 20.14 8.45 4.72
N ALA A 21 19.36 7.40 5.03
CA ALA A 21 19.69 6.01 4.72
C ALA A 21 18.77 5.36 3.66
N HIS A 22 17.59 5.92 3.41
CA HIS A 22 16.53 5.36 2.58
C HIS A 22 15.80 6.44 1.79
N GLU A 23 15.12 6.05 0.71
CA GLU A 23 14.07 6.91 0.17
C GLU A 23 12.83 6.86 1.08
N VAL A 24 12.45 7.97 1.69
CA VAL A 24 11.26 8.02 2.56
C VAL A 24 10.09 8.60 1.78
N TYR A 25 9.00 7.84 1.72
CA TYR A 25 7.73 8.27 1.15
C TYR A 25 6.70 8.38 2.26
N ALA A 26 5.99 9.49 2.32
CA ALA A 26 5.07 9.76 3.41
C ALA A 26 3.83 10.53 2.91
N PRO A 27 2.70 10.51 3.66
CA PRO A 27 1.49 11.20 3.25
C PRO A 27 1.71 12.71 3.22
N VAL A 28 1.26 13.34 2.14
CA VAL A 28 1.28 14.79 1.97
C VAL A 28 -0.06 15.29 1.43
N GLU A 29 -0.45 16.49 1.84
CA GLU A 29 -1.52 17.24 1.18
C GLU A 29 -0.97 17.83 -0.11
N GLY A 30 -1.49 17.40 -1.26
CA GLY A 30 -1.14 17.97 -2.57
C GLY A 30 -2.16 19.00 -3.01
N GLU A 31 -1.83 19.76 -4.06
CA GLU A 31 -2.83 20.57 -4.78
C GLU A 31 -3.84 19.62 -5.45
N GLY A 32 -5.07 19.57 -4.91
CA GLY A 32 -6.20 18.83 -5.47
C GLY A 32 -6.41 17.43 -4.88
N ALA A 33 -5.36 16.66 -4.62
CA ALA A 33 -5.44 15.33 -4.02
C ALA A 33 -4.23 15.01 -3.14
N SER A 34 -4.50 14.33 -2.03
CA SER A 34 -3.50 13.84 -1.08
C SER A 34 -2.92 12.49 -1.52
N SER A 35 -1.62 12.30 -1.34
CA SER A 35 -0.90 11.11 -1.81
C SER A 35 0.38 10.86 -1.02
N PHE A 36 1.04 9.73 -1.27
CA PHE A 36 2.38 9.49 -0.77
C PHE A 36 3.41 10.13 -1.72
N LYS A 37 4.27 10.99 -1.19
CA LYS A 37 5.39 11.58 -1.93
C LYS A 37 6.69 11.38 -1.18
N LYS A 38 7.80 11.39 -1.93
CA LYS A 38 9.14 11.40 -1.35
C LYS A 38 9.29 12.67 -0.51
N ILE A 39 9.80 12.53 0.70
CA ILE A 39 10.12 13.65 1.59
C ILE A 39 11.64 13.79 1.71
N ASP A 40 12.07 15.02 1.90
CA ASP A 40 13.46 15.40 2.16
C ASP A 40 13.66 15.72 3.64
N LYS A 41 14.93 15.85 4.05
CA LYS A 41 15.31 16.18 5.42
C LYS A 41 14.61 17.46 5.89
N GLY A 42 14.07 17.44 7.11
CA GLY A 42 13.35 18.56 7.72
C GLY A 42 11.91 18.75 7.24
N GLN A 43 11.41 17.90 6.34
CA GLN A 43 9.99 17.88 5.98
C GLN A 43 9.22 16.95 6.91
N MET A 44 8.04 17.40 7.35
CA MET A 44 7.11 16.60 8.14
C MET A 44 5.98 16.06 7.26
N PRO A 45 5.59 14.79 7.42
CA PRO A 45 4.40 14.25 6.78
C PRO A 45 3.10 14.81 7.39
N ALA A 46 2.03 14.76 6.60
CA ALA A 46 0.67 15.00 7.08
C ALA A 46 0.18 13.77 7.87
N MET A 47 0.47 13.73 9.17
CA MET A 47 0.23 12.53 10.01
C MET A 47 -1.24 12.23 10.29
N ASP A 48 -2.15 13.18 10.08
CA ASP A 48 -3.57 13.05 10.43
C ASP A 48 -4.50 12.85 9.23
N ILE A 49 -3.95 12.68 8.03
CA ILE A 49 -4.75 12.48 6.82
C ILE A 49 -4.87 11.01 6.44
N ARG A 50 -5.85 10.74 5.58
CA ARG A 50 -5.95 9.52 4.77
C ARG A 50 -5.81 9.97 3.33
N THR A 51 -4.81 9.44 2.64
CA THR A 51 -4.50 9.88 1.28
C THR A 51 -5.59 9.44 0.30
N ASP A 52 -5.90 10.28 -0.68
CA ASP A 52 -6.85 9.95 -1.75
C ASP A 52 -6.34 8.81 -2.64
N THR A 53 -5.01 8.69 -2.78
CA THR A 53 -4.37 7.59 -3.50
C THR A 53 -3.51 6.75 -2.56
N PRO A 54 -3.64 5.41 -2.56
CA PRO A 54 -2.86 4.54 -1.70
C PRO A 54 -1.40 4.42 -2.19
N PRO A 55 -0.46 4.00 -1.33
CA PRO A 55 0.95 3.87 -1.68
C PRO A 55 1.28 2.69 -2.59
N LYS A 56 0.28 1.99 -3.17
CA LYS A 56 0.52 0.79 -4.00
C LYS A 56 1.49 1.06 -5.16
N GLY A 57 1.46 2.26 -5.73
CA GLY A 57 2.34 2.71 -6.82
C GLY A 57 3.83 2.78 -6.48
N LEU A 58 4.17 2.78 -5.18
CA LEU A 58 5.56 2.77 -4.72
C LEU A 58 6.21 1.39 -4.83
N ILE A 59 5.39 0.34 -4.91
CA ILE A 59 5.83 -1.07 -5.02
C ILE A 59 5.41 -1.61 -6.40
N PHE A 60 4.12 -1.58 -6.73
CA PHE A 60 3.59 -1.95 -8.04
C PHE A 60 3.46 -0.69 -8.90
N LYS A 61 4.51 -0.34 -9.65
CA LYS A 61 4.55 0.91 -10.42
C LYS A 61 3.41 0.97 -11.44
N GLN A 62 2.90 2.18 -11.68
CA GLN A 62 1.80 2.40 -12.62
C GLN A 62 2.18 2.02 -14.05
N VAL A 63 3.43 2.24 -14.45
CA VAL A 63 4.03 1.74 -15.69
C VAL A 63 5.42 1.22 -15.36
N GLU A 64 5.74 0.02 -15.81
CA GLU A 64 7.03 -0.61 -15.55
C GLU A 64 7.50 -1.41 -16.76
N LYS A 65 8.79 -1.26 -17.11
CA LYS A 65 9.42 -2.09 -18.13
C LYS A 65 9.67 -3.49 -17.55
N ILE A 66 9.09 -4.49 -18.19
CA ILE A 66 9.22 -5.92 -17.85
C ILE A 66 10.49 -6.51 -18.45
N LEU A 67 10.77 -6.18 -19.72
CA LEU A 67 11.95 -6.66 -20.43
C LEU A 67 12.25 -5.79 -21.66
N SER A 68 13.45 -5.94 -22.20
CA SER A 68 13.85 -5.50 -23.53
C SER A 68 14.25 -6.72 -24.37
N PHE A 69 14.03 -6.67 -25.68
CA PHE A 69 14.45 -7.72 -26.60
C PHE A 69 15.21 -7.17 -27.80
N GLU A 70 16.16 -7.95 -28.33
CA GLU A 70 16.91 -7.66 -29.56
C GLU A 70 17.08 -8.92 -30.40
N VAL A 71 16.79 -8.81 -31.69
CA VAL A 71 16.90 -9.88 -32.69
C VAL A 71 18.29 -9.81 -33.31
N ASN A 72 19.09 -10.83 -33.01
CA ASN A 72 20.45 -11.03 -33.48
C ASN A 72 20.49 -12.12 -34.57
N PRO A 73 21.59 -12.23 -35.34
CA PRO A 73 21.73 -13.28 -36.37
C PRO A 73 21.59 -14.72 -35.83
N ASP A 74 21.88 -14.93 -34.55
CA ASP A 74 21.91 -16.22 -33.85
C ASP A 74 20.69 -16.46 -32.94
N GLY A 75 19.77 -15.50 -32.81
CA GLY A 75 18.56 -15.66 -32.00
C GLY A 75 17.97 -14.35 -31.46
N ILE A 76 17.23 -14.44 -30.36
CA ILE A 76 16.67 -13.28 -29.66
C ILE A 76 17.34 -13.16 -28.30
N THR A 77 17.98 -12.03 -28.04
CA THR A 77 18.48 -11.67 -26.72
C THR A 77 17.36 -10.99 -25.94
N VAL A 78 17.04 -11.52 -24.76
CA VAL A 78 16.05 -10.93 -23.84
C VAL A 78 16.80 -10.44 -22.60
N MET A 79 16.57 -9.18 -22.25
CA MET A 79 17.12 -8.54 -21.07
C MET A 79 15.96 -8.24 -20.12
N PRO A 80 15.95 -8.76 -18.88
CA PRO A 80 14.90 -8.46 -17.92
C PRO A 80 14.88 -6.97 -17.58
N GLY A 81 13.74 -6.50 -17.09
CA GLY A 81 13.58 -5.18 -16.52
C GLY A 81 14.40 -5.01 -15.26
N ASP A 82 14.26 -3.85 -14.62
CA ASP A 82 14.94 -3.59 -13.35
C ASP A 82 14.35 -4.47 -12.24
N GLU A 83 15.11 -5.49 -11.87
CA GLU A 83 14.83 -6.39 -10.74
C GLU A 83 15.57 -5.95 -9.46
N ASN A 84 16.15 -4.73 -9.44
CA ASN A 84 16.73 -4.19 -8.22
C ASN A 84 15.66 -3.48 -7.39
N GLY A 85 15.57 -3.88 -6.13
CA GLY A 85 14.75 -3.16 -5.15
C GLY A 85 15.44 -1.86 -4.72
N THR A 86 14.69 -0.76 -4.68
CA THR A 86 15.18 0.48 -4.06
C THR A 86 14.86 0.46 -2.58
N LYS A 87 15.88 0.64 -1.73
CA LYS A 87 15.70 0.74 -0.28
C LYS A 87 14.84 1.96 0.06
N LYS A 88 13.60 1.71 0.47
CA LYS A 88 12.63 2.77 0.76
C LYS A 88 11.86 2.48 2.03
N VAL A 89 11.37 3.54 2.67
CA VAL A 89 10.48 3.49 3.82
C VAL A 89 9.18 4.18 3.43
N VAL A 90 8.06 3.45 3.49
CA VAL A 90 6.72 4.03 3.38
C VAL A 90 6.26 4.36 4.79
N PHE A 91 6.36 5.64 5.15
CA PHE A 91 6.12 6.15 6.49
C PHE A 91 4.70 6.71 6.61
N GLY A 92 4.01 6.43 7.72
CA GLY A 92 2.68 6.97 7.98
C GLY A 92 1.56 6.25 7.22
N ILE A 93 1.80 5.02 6.76
CA ILE A 93 0.77 4.22 6.08
C ILE A 93 -0.32 3.81 7.08
N ARG A 94 -1.59 3.86 6.67
CA ARG A 94 -2.70 3.42 7.54
C ARG A 94 -2.79 1.90 7.57
N PRO A 95 -3.30 1.28 8.66
CA PRO A 95 -3.38 -0.17 8.74
C PRO A 95 -4.15 -0.83 7.59
N CYS A 96 -5.21 -0.18 7.11
CA CYS A 96 -5.98 -0.68 5.96
C CYS A 96 -5.18 -0.71 4.65
N ASP A 97 -4.32 0.28 4.41
CA ASP A 97 -3.44 0.31 3.25
C ASP A 97 -2.26 -0.65 3.43
N SER A 98 -1.66 -0.72 4.63
CA SER A 98 -0.59 -1.68 4.88
C SER A 98 -1.07 -3.12 4.73
N ARG A 99 -2.30 -3.41 5.15
CA ARG A 99 -2.91 -4.73 4.99
C ARG A 99 -3.19 -5.07 3.54
N SER A 100 -3.43 -4.08 2.67
CA SER A 100 -3.73 -4.35 1.26
C SER A 100 -2.60 -5.10 0.57
N PHE A 101 -1.35 -4.88 0.98
CA PHE A 101 -0.19 -5.59 0.46
C PHE A 101 -0.28 -7.10 0.72
N THR A 102 -0.89 -7.55 1.81
CA THR A 102 -1.08 -9.00 2.05
C THR A 102 -2.00 -9.67 1.01
N LEU A 103 -2.79 -8.88 0.28
CA LEU A 103 -3.65 -9.34 -0.80
C LEU A 103 -2.95 -9.22 -2.15
N THR A 104 -2.27 -8.10 -2.43
CA THR A 104 -1.52 -7.94 -3.68
C THR A 104 -0.27 -8.80 -3.73
N ASP A 105 0.33 -9.15 -2.58
CA ASP A 105 1.47 -10.04 -2.51
C ASP A 105 1.10 -11.46 -3.01
N LYS A 106 -0.16 -11.91 -2.85
CA LYS A 106 -0.57 -13.27 -3.26
C LYS A 106 -0.29 -13.59 -4.74
N PRO A 107 -0.77 -12.81 -5.73
CA PRO A 107 -0.48 -13.09 -7.13
C PRO A 107 0.99 -12.87 -7.52
N PHE A 108 1.72 -11.97 -6.84
CA PHE A 108 3.09 -11.61 -7.23
C PHE A 108 4.19 -12.44 -6.53
N PHE A 109 3.89 -13.01 -5.36
CA PHE A 109 4.78 -13.93 -4.62
C PHE A 109 4.40 -15.40 -4.85
N ASP A 110 3.58 -15.71 -5.87
CA ASP A 110 3.22 -17.10 -6.17
C ASP A 110 4.49 -17.92 -6.43
N PRO A 111 4.77 -18.98 -5.64
CA PRO A 111 5.98 -19.78 -5.80
C PRO A 111 6.09 -20.48 -7.17
N GLN A 112 4.96 -20.67 -7.87
CA GLN A 112 4.92 -21.27 -9.21
C GLN A 112 5.21 -20.25 -10.31
N MET A 113 4.91 -18.97 -10.07
CA MET A 113 5.09 -17.89 -11.04
C MET A 113 5.43 -16.57 -10.31
N PRO A 114 6.63 -16.48 -9.71
CA PRO A 114 7.03 -15.28 -8.98
C PRO A 114 7.24 -14.11 -9.94
N GLU A 115 6.86 -12.91 -9.50
CA GLU A 115 7.13 -11.68 -10.24
C GLU A 115 8.31 -10.94 -9.60
N ASN A 116 9.50 -11.12 -10.18
CA ASN A 116 10.77 -10.70 -9.61
C ASN A 116 10.83 -9.20 -9.32
N GLN A 117 10.30 -8.35 -10.19
CA GLN A 117 10.41 -6.89 -10.02
C GLN A 117 9.58 -6.41 -8.83
N TYR A 118 8.33 -6.86 -8.73
CA TYR A 118 7.47 -6.58 -7.59
C TYR A 118 8.07 -7.11 -6.30
N MET A 119 8.53 -8.37 -6.29
CA MET A 119 9.16 -8.98 -5.12
C MET A 119 10.39 -8.19 -4.66
N ALA A 120 11.26 -7.78 -5.59
CA ALA A 120 12.43 -6.98 -5.28
C ALA A 120 12.05 -5.63 -4.66
N GLN A 121 11.08 -4.91 -5.22
CA GLN A 121 10.59 -3.65 -4.67
C GLN A 121 9.93 -3.86 -3.30
N ARG A 122 9.07 -4.86 -3.16
CA ARG A 122 8.34 -5.18 -1.93
C ARG A 122 9.29 -5.59 -0.79
N ASN A 123 10.32 -6.38 -1.09
CA ASN A 123 11.32 -6.83 -0.12
C ASN A 123 12.27 -5.70 0.30
N ALA A 124 12.64 -4.80 -0.60
CA ALA A 124 13.47 -3.63 -0.30
C ALA A 124 12.72 -2.49 0.40
N SER A 125 11.39 -2.56 0.47
CA SER A 125 10.56 -1.55 1.13
C SER A 125 10.27 -1.91 2.59
N ALA A 126 10.39 -0.95 3.50
CA ALA A 126 9.89 -1.04 4.87
C ALA A 126 8.58 -0.27 5.01
N LEU A 127 7.61 -0.81 5.76
CA LEU A 127 6.34 -0.13 6.06
C LEU A 127 6.31 0.32 7.52
N VAL A 128 6.20 1.63 7.75
CA VAL A 128 5.96 2.20 9.08
C VAL A 128 4.51 2.65 9.15
N THR A 129 3.69 1.82 9.79
CA THR A 129 2.24 1.97 9.89
C THR A 129 1.87 2.88 11.05
N THR A 130 0.97 3.83 10.83
CA THR A 130 0.41 4.69 11.87
C THR A 130 -1.07 4.36 12.11
N ALA A 131 -1.37 3.84 13.29
CA ALA A 131 -2.72 3.56 13.75
C ALA A 131 -3.61 4.81 13.68
N CYS A 132 -4.92 4.58 13.53
CA CYS A 132 -5.90 5.66 13.48
C CYS A 132 -6.29 6.09 14.89
N THR A 133 -6.16 7.39 15.18
CA THR A 133 -6.65 8.03 16.42
C THR A 133 -8.04 8.67 16.26
N SER A 134 -8.59 8.62 15.04
CA SER A 134 -9.93 9.10 14.70
C SER A 134 -10.50 8.29 13.54
N ALA A 135 -11.82 8.30 13.37
CA ALA A 135 -12.49 7.66 12.23
C ALA A 135 -13.12 8.70 11.28
N CYS A 136 -13.08 8.44 9.97
CA CYS A 136 -13.88 9.17 9.00
C CYS A 136 -15.27 8.54 8.87
N ARG A 137 -16.24 9.31 8.34
CA ARG A 137 -17.61 8.85 8.09
C ARG A 137 -17.72 7.66 7.12
N THR A 138 -16.68 7.40 6.34
CA THR A 138 -16.58 6.31 5.36
C THR A 138 -15.69 5.16 5.83
N CYS A 139 -15.18 5.20 7.07
CA CYS A 139 -14.36 4.12 7.60
C CYS A 139 -15.23 2.92 8.01
N PHE A 140 -14.83 1.71 7.63
CA PHE A 140 -15.56 0.47 7.97
C PHE A 140 -14.66 -0.75 8.18
N CYS A 141 -13.36 -0.57 8.44
CA CYS A 141 -12.42 -1.70 8.60
C CYS A 141 -12.89 -2.74 9.64
N THR A 142 -13.52 -2.30 10.74
CA THR A 142 -14.10 -3.18 11.77
C THR A 142 -15.21 -4.11 11.27
N SER A 143 -15.88 -3.78 10.16
CA SER A 143 -16.91 -4.63 9.54
C SER A 143 -16.32 -5.73 8.65
N ILE A 144 -15.07 -5.59 8.20
CA ILE A 144 -14.42 -6.50 7.26
C ILE A 144 -13.24 -7.26 7.89
N GLY A 145 -13.24 -7.36 9.22
CA GLY A 145 -12.24 -8.12 9.97
C GLY A 145 -10.89 -7.41 10.09
N GLY A 146 -10.84 -6.09 9.98
CA GLY A 146 -9.68 -5.26 10.35
C GLY A 146 -9.95 -4.35 11.53
N ALA A 147 -8.97 -3.55 11.93
CA ALA A 147 -9.08 -2.65 13.07
C ALA A 147 -8.36 -1.31 12.80
N PRO A 148 -8.80 -0.19 13.40
CA PRO A 148 -8.13 1.11 13.27
C PRO A 148 -6.70 1.11 13.83
N ASP A 149 -6.42 0.20 14.75
CA ASP A 149 -5.14 -0.01 15.44
C ASP A 149 -4.47 -1.34 15.06
N GLU A 150 -4.90 -1.97 13.96
CA GLU A 150 -4.36 -3.26 13.52
C GLU A 150 -2.84 -3.19 13.31
N LYS A 151 -2.11 -4.07 13.98
CA LYS A 151 -0.65 -4.16 13.90
C LYS A 151 -0.24 -4.79 12.57
N THR A 152 0.09 -3.93 11.60
CA THR A 152 0.48 -4.28 10.23
C THR A 152 1.75 -3.52 9.84
N GLY A 153 2.47 -4.02 8.83
CA GLY A 153 3.74 -3.44 8.37
C GLY A 153 4.95 -4.00 9.11
N ASP A 154 6.07 -3.28 9.03
CA ASP A 154 7.33 -3.67 9.68
C ASP A 154 7.50 -2.98 11.04
N VAL A 155 7.08 -1.72 11.13
CA VAL A 155 6.95 -0.94 12.36
C VAL A 155 5.51 -0.47 12.48
N TRP A 156 4.93 -0.57 13.66
CA TRP A 156 3.62 0.01 13.97
C TRP A 156 3.79 1.13 14.98
N MET A 157 3.03 2.21 14.83
CA MET A 157 3.02 3.30 15.79
C MET A 157 1.64 3.90 15.99
N MET A 158 1.39 4.44 17.18
CA MET A 158 0.16 5.15 17.52
C MET A 158 0.49 6.42 18.31
N ASP A 159 -0.13 7.53 17.95
CA ASP A 159 -0.10 8.76 18.77
C ASP A 159 -0.95 8.53 20.02
N ILE A 160 -0.31 8.64 21.18
CA ILE A 160 -0.89 8.49 22.52
C ILE A 160 -0.64 9.79 23.32
N ASP A 161 -1.30 10.86 22.90
CA ASP A 161 -1.25 12.19 23.52
C ASP A 161 0.09 12.93 23.30
N GLY A 162 0.48 13.08 22.03
CA GLY A 162 1.66 13.86 21.62
C GLY A 162 2.99 13.12 21.78
N LYS A 163 2.94 11.82 22.10
CA LYS A 163 4.05 10.88 21.98
C LYS A 163 3.56 9.64 21.25
N TYR A 164 4.46 8.87 20.68
CA TYR A 164 4.13 7.69 19.90
C TYR A 164 4.55 6.43 20.64
N LEU A 165 3.60 5.51 20.84
CA LEU A 165 3.92 4.11 21.09
C LEU A 165 4.41 3.52 19.78
N VAL A 166 5.56 2.85 19.78
CA VAL A 166 6.21 2.29 18.59
C VAL A 166 6.59 0.84 18.84
N GLU A 167 6.23 -0.04 17.91
CA GLU A 167 6.46 -1.48 18.00
C GLU A 167 7.14 -2.01 16.73
N SER A 168 8.22 -2.79 16.89
CA SER A 168 8.72 -3.60 15.77
C SER A 168 7.90 -4.87 15.60
N LEU A 169 7.41 -5.10 14.39
CA LEU A 169 6.63 -6.29 14.02
C LEU A 169 7.46 -7.31 13.25
N THR A 170 8.52 -6.87 12.58
CA THR A 170 9.43 -7.70 11.79
C THR A 170 10.89 -7.39 12.12
N ASP A 171 11.81 -8.24 11.66
CA ASP A 171 13.26 -8.00 11.78
C ASP A 171 13.67 -6.68 11.12
N LYS A 172 13.07 -6.35 9.97
CA LYS A 172 13.29 -5.06 9.28
C LYS A 172 12.87 -3.88 10.14
N GLY A 173 11.73 -3.99 10.84
CA GLY A 173 11.30 -2.95 11.78
C GLY A 173 12.22 -2.83 12.99
N GLU A 174 12.72 -3.95 13.51
CA GLU A 174 13.66 -3.96 14.62
C GLU A 174 15.00 -3.31 14.24
N GLU A 175 15.50 -3.54 13.02
CA GLU A 175 16.68 -2.85 12.48
C GLU A 175 16.49 -1.32 12.40
N LEU A 176 15.33 -0.86 11.91
CA LEU A 176 15.03 0.58 11.81
C LEU A 176 15.02 1.28 13.17
N ILE A 177 14.48 0.62 14.20
CA ILE A 177 14.45 1.14 15.57
C ILE A 177 15.85 1.09 16.20
N LYS A 178 16.55 -0.04 16.09
CA LYS A 178 17.91 -0.21 16.67
C LYS A 178 18.93 0.78 16.09
N ALA A 179 18.88 1.05 14.79
CA ALA A 179 19.75 2.04 14.15
C ALA A 179 19.59 3.46 14.75
N ASN A 180 18.50 3.70 15.48
CA ASN A 180 18.11 4.98 16.04
C ASN A 180 17.81 4.89 17.54
N GLU A 181 18.34 3.88 18.24
CA GLU A 181 17.95 3.52 19.62
C GLU A 181 17.94 4.70 20.59
N SER A 182 18.90 5.63 20.46
CA SER A 182 18.98 6.85 21.30
C SER A 182 17.78 7.81 21.20
N LEU A 183 16.95 7.69 20.16
CA LEU A 183 15.74 8.49 19.97
C LEU A 183 14.52 7.91 20.70
N PHE A 184 14.62 6.66 21.15
CA PHE A 184 13.53 5.90 21.73
C PHE A 184 13.77 5.65 23.23
N SER A 185 12.69 5.65 24.01
CA SER A 185 12.71 5.20 25.41
C SER A 185 11.85 3.95 25.58
N ASP A 186 11.97 3.26 26.72
CA ASP A 186 11.11 2.12 27.02
C ASP A 186 9.65 2.58 27.21
N ALA A 187 8.72 1.74 26.72
CA ALA A 187 7.29 1.94 26.96
C ALA A 187 6.87 1.41 28.33
N SER A 188 5.91 2.09 28.93
CA SER A 188 5.27 1.65 30.18
C SER A 188 3.96 0.90 29.90
N ALA A 189 3.45 0.18 30.90
CA ALA A 189 2.14 -0.47 30.82
C ALA A 189 0.99 0.55 30.61
N ASP A 190 1.14 1.77 31.13
CA ASP A 190 0.15 2.84 30.95
C ASP A 190 0.12 3.32 29.49
N ASP A 191 1.26 3.31 28.79
CA ASP A 191 1.34 3.68 27.37
C ASP A 191 0.61 2.68 26.48
N GLU A 192 0.83 1.39 26.73
CA GLU A 192 0.14 0.31 26.03
C GLU A 192 -1.38 0.34 26.32
N ALA A 193 -1.76 0.61 27.57
CA ALA A 193 -3.17 0.75 27.94
C ALA A 193 -3.82 1.97 27.29
N ALA A 194 -3.10 3.09 27.16
CA ALA A 194 -3.58 4.27 26.46
C ALA A 194 -3.81 4.00 24.97
N ALA A 195 -2.87 3.33 24.31
CA ALA A 195 -2.99 2.94 22.91
C ALA A 195 -4.22 2.04 22.68
N LYS A 196 -4.38 1.02 23.53
CA LYS A 196 -5.54 0.13 23.46
C LYS A 196 -6.86 0.88 23.62
N ARG A 197 -6.96 1.79 24.60
CA ARG A 197 -8.16 2.60 24.82
C ARG A 197 -8.50 3.44 23.59
N ILE A 198 -7.51 4.12 22.99
CA ILE A 198 -7.71 4.92 21.78
C ILE A 198 -8.20 4.04 20.62
N GLY A 199 -7.59 2.88 20.40
CA GLY A 199 -8.01 1.93 19.38
C GLY A 199 -9.47 1.48 19.55
N GLU A 200 -9.88 1.14 20.76
CA GLU A 200 -11.26 0.76 21.11
C GLU A 200 -12.25 1.91 20.89
N GLU A 201 -11.92 3.12 21.34
CA GLU A 201 -12.75 4.32 21.15
C GLU A 201 -12.97 4.60 19.65
N VAL A 202 -11.91 4.57 18.84
CA VAL A 202 -12.01 4.76 17.39
C VAL A 202 -12.85 3.66 16.77
N ALA A 203 -12.61 2.39 17.11
CA ALA A 203 -13.36 1.25 16.57
C ALA A 203 -14.87 1.30 16.90
N ASN A 204 -15.22 1.84 18.07
CA ASN A 204 -16.61 2.03 18.51
C ASN A 204 -17.29 3.23 17.84
N SER A 205 -16.53 4.26 17.46
CA SER A 205 -17.05 5.43 16.73
C SER A 205 -17.36 5.16 15.26
N MET A 206 -16.84 4.06 14.71
CA MET A 206 -16.95 3.75 13.28
C MET A 206 -18.35 3.25 12.88
N PRO A 207 -18.85 3.65 11.70
CA PRO A 207 -20.02 3.02 11.08
C PRO A 207 -19.85 1.51 10.97
N LYS A 208 -20.92 0.78 11.31
CA LYS A 208 -21.01 -0.67 11.08
C LYS A 208 -21.76 -0.91 9.78
N ILE A 209 -21.08 -1.53 8.83
CA ILE A 209 -21.67 -2.01 7.59
C ILE A 209 -22.03 -3.49 7.75
N ASN A 210 -23.23 -3.86 7.29
CA ASN A 210 -23.61 -5.26 7.19
C ASN A 210 -22.95 -5.87 5.94
N ILE A 211 -22.08 -6.84 6.14
CA ILE A 211 -21.46 -7.57 5.03
C ILE A 211 -22.42 -8.68 4.62
N ALA A 212 -22.89 -8.63 3.38
CA ALA A 212 -23.74 -9.67 2.82
C ALA A 212 -22.99 -11.01 2.84
N ASP A 213 -23.70 -12.09 3.17
CA ASP A 213 -23.14 -13.42 3.04
C ASP A 213 -22.96 -13.80 1.56
N ALA A 214 -22.10 -14.79 1.30
CA ALA A 214 -21.79 -15.22 -0.06
C ALA A 214 -23.03 -15.68 -0.84
N LYS A 215 -24.00 -16.31 -0.16
CA LYS A 215 -25.23 -16.82 -0.80
C LYS A 215 -26.15 -15.69 -1.24
N ALA A 216 -26.24 -14.62 -0.46
CA ALA A 216 -26.94 -13.41 -0.83
C ALA A 216 -26.30 -12.75 -2.05
N LEU A 217 -24.97 -12.74 -2.14
CA LEU A 217 -24.25 -12.25 -3.33
C LEU A 217 -24.49 -13.14 -4.55
N ASP A 218 -24.51 -14.47 -4.40
CA ASP A 218 -24.80 -15.41 -5.50
C ASP A 218 -26.20 -15.18 -6.09
N ALA A 219 -27.19 -14.91 -5.24
CA ALA A 219 -28.55 -14.61 -5.67
C ALA A 219 -28.64 -13.34 -6.52
N LEU A 220 -27.74 -12.37 -6.29
CA LEU A 220 -27.67 -11.13 -7.06
C LEU A 220 -26.92 -11.28 -8.38
N PHE A 221 -26.17 -12.37 -8.59
CA PHE A 221 -25.29 -12.52 -9.76
C PHE A 221 -26.05 -12.39 -11.09
N ASN A 222 -27.26 -12.96 -11.18
CA ASN A 222 -28.11 -12.91 -12.37
C ASN A 222 -29.28 -11.92 -12.23
N ASP A 223 -29.24 -10.98 -11.28
CA ASP A 223 -30.28 -9.97 -11.10
C ASP A 223 -29.97 -8.72 -11.94
N ASP A 224 -30.47 -8.71 -13.18
CA ASP A 224 -30.30 -7.60 -14.12
C ASP A 224 -30.81 -6.27 -13.58
N ALA A 225 -31.93 -6.28 -12.83
CA ALA A 225 -32.51 -5.05 -12.28
C ALA A 225 -31.62 -4.45 -11.19
N PHE A 226 -31.03 -5.29 -10.34
CA PHE A 226 -30.03 -4.88 -9.36
C PHE A 226 -28.78 -4.28 -10.05
N TRP A 227 -28.21 -4.99 -11.03
CA TRP A 227 -27.01 -4.54 -11.71
C TRP A 227 -27.24 -3.27 -12.52
N GLN A 228 -28.36 -3.15 -13.24
CA GLN A 228 -28.72 -1.93 -13.97
C GLN A 228 -28.74 -0.74 -12.99
N LYS A 229 -29.48 -0.86 -11.89
CA LYS A 229 -29.55 0.20 -10.87
C LYS A 229 -28.20 0.57 -10.27
N LEU A 230 -27.32 -0.41 -10.04
CA LEU A 230 -25.99 -0.19 -9.48
C LEU A 230 -25.06 0.50 -10.48
N THR A 231 -25.14 0.10 -11.75
CA THR A 231 -24.25 0.55 -12.84
C THR A 231 -24.72 1.81 -13.54
N ASP A 232 -25.97 2.25 -13.35
CA ASP A 232 -26.54 3.48 -13.95
C ASP A 232 -25.69 4.75 -13.66
N LYS A 233 -24.96 4.77 -12.54
CA LYS A 233 -24.07 5.89 -12.16
C LYS A 233 -22.62 5.70 -12.61
N CYS A 234 -22.28 4.53 -13.12
CA CYS A 234 -20.93 4.18 -13.52
C CYS A 234 -20.59 4.85 -14.85
N LEU A 235 -19.46 5.56 -14.90
CA LEU A 235 -18.93 6.15 -16.14
C LEU A 235 -17.94 5.22 -16.86
N SER A 236 -17.71 4.02 -16.33
CA SER A 236 -16.70 3.07 -16.82
C SER A 236 -15.29 3.69 -16.95
N CYS A 237 -14.95 4.66 -16.08
CA CYS A 237 -13.69 5.40 -16.14
C CYS A 237 -12.52 4.71 -15.43
N GLY A 238 -12.79 3.66 -14.62
CA GLY A 238 -11.76 2.90 -13.90
C GLY A 238 -11.17 3.60 -12.67
N ALA A 239 -11.64 4.81 -12.32
CA ALA A 239 -11.09 5.56 -11.18
C ALA A 239 -11.04 4.73 -9.88
N CYS A 240 -12.09 3.95 -9.60
CA CYS A 240 -12.16 3.09 -8.42
C CYS A 240 -11.04 2.02 -8.38
N THR A 241 -10.69 1.39 -9.52
CA THR A 241 -9.65 0.36 -9.54
C THR A 241 -8.25 0.98 -9.48
N PHE A 242 -8.07 2.20 -9.97
CA PHE A 242 -6.81 2.92 -9.89
C PHE A 242 -6.51 3.39 -8.46
N VAL A 243 -7.51 3.82 -7.69
CA VAL A 243 -7.35 4.20 -6.27
C VAL A 243 -7.54 3.07 -5.28
N CYS A 244 -7.98 1.88 -5.74
CA CYS A 244 -8.12 0.72 -4.86
C CYS A 244 -6.74 0.14 -4.49
N PRO A 245 -6.41 -0.01 -3.20
CA PRO A 245 -5.11 -0.47 -2.75
C PRO A 245 -4.88 -1.98 -2.98
N THR A 246 -5.92 -2.72 -3.32
CA THR A 246 -5.87 -4.17 -3.60
C THR A 246 -6.00 -4.52 -5.08
N CYS A 247 -6.27 -3.54 -5.96
CA CYS A 247 -6.33 -3.79 -7.41
C CYS A 247 -4.92 -3.87 -8.01
N TYR A 248 -4.65 -4.97 -8.70
CA TYR A 248 -3.36 -5.31 -9.31
C TYR A 248 -3.45 -5.68 -10.80
N CYS A 249 -4.59 -5.44 -11.46
CA CYS A 249 -4.75 -5.70 -12.89
C CYS A 249 -3.82 -4.81 -13.72
N PHE A 250 -3.29 -5.35 -14.82
CA PHE A 250 -2.41 -4.64 -15.74
C PHE A 250 -2.57 -5.13 -17.17
N ASP A 251 -2.28 -4.25 -18.13
CA ASP A 251 -2.10 -4.56 -19.54
C ASP A 251 -0.60 -4.62 -19.87
N VAL A 252 -0.25 -5.34 -20.93
CA VAL A 252 1.12 -5.47 -21.42
C VAL A 252 1.20 -4.91 -22.83
N ARG A 253 2.16 -4.01 -23.04
CA ARG A 253 2.41 -3.41 -24.35
C ARG A 253 3.86 -3.50 -24.75
N ASP A 254 4.08 -3.78 -26.03
CA ASP A 254 5.38 -3.79 -26.65
C ASP A 254 5.58 -2.50 -27.46
N GLU A 255 6.68 -1.80 -27.20
CA GLU A 255 7.11 -0.63 -27.98
C GLU A 255 8.42 -0.97 -28.69
N GLY A 256 8.49 -0.74 -30.00
CA GLY A 256 9.70 -1.03 -30.77
C GLY A 256 9.47 -1.29 -32.25
N ASN A 257 10.35 -2.09 -32.83
CA ASN A 257 10.29 -2.53 -34.22
C ASN A 257 10.55 -4.04 -34.33
N THR A 258 10.62 -4.55 -35.55
CA THR A 258 10.81 -5.99 -35.83
C THR A 258 12.16 -6.55 -35.38
N ARG A 259 13.13 -5.72 -35.00
CA ARG A 259 14.47 -6.13 -34.56
C ARG A 259 14.74 -5.86 -33.09
N LYS A 260 14.04 -4.92 -32.46
CA LYS A 260 14.24 -4.64 -31.03
C LYS A 260 13.05 -3.89 -30.45
N GLY A 261 12.83 -4.05 -29.15
CA GLY A 261 11.79 -3.34 -28.44
C GLY A 261 11.85 -3.54 -26.94
N GLU A 262 10.91 -2.93 -26.26
CA GLU A 262 10.71 -2.97 -24.82
C GLU A 262 9.27 -3.37 -24.52
N ARG A 263 9.10 -4.24 -23.55
CA ARG A 263 7.79 -4.67 -23.05
C ARG A 263 7.52 -3.95 -21.74
N TYR A 264 6.37 -3.31 -21.66
CA TYR A 264 5.89 -2.62 -20.47
C TYR A 264 4.64 -3.29 -19.93
N ARG A 265 4.48 -3.28 -18.61
CA ARG A 265 3.18 -3.42 -17.96
C ARG A 265 2.70 -2.05 -17.52
N GLY A 266 1.41 -1.79 -17.68
CA GLY A 266 0.74 -0.60 -17.15
C GLY A 266 -0.49 -0.99 -16.35
N TRP A 267 -0.78 -0.30 -15.26
CA TRP A 267 -2.02 -0.52 -14.51
C TRP A 267 -3.22 -0.46 -15.43
N ASP A 268 -4.11 -1.42 -15.24
CA ASP A 268 -5.34 -1.52 -15.99
C ASP A 268 -6.50 -1.97 -15.10
N SER A 269 -7.69 -2.11 -15.66
CA SER A 269 -8.89 -2.50 -14.95
C SER A 269 -9.52 -3.73 -15.59
N CYS A 270 -9.71 -4.81 -14.82
CA CYS A 270 -10.48 -5.96 -15.26
C CYS A 270 -11.95 -5.64 -15.60
N MET A 271 -12.43 -4.46 -15.20
CA MET A 271 -13.76 -3.95 -15.54
C MET A 271 -13.80 -3.25 -16.90
N PHE A 272 -12.65 -2.95 -17.53
CA PHE A 272 -12.65 -2.40 -18.87
C PHE A 272 -13.00 -3.48 -19.89
N TYR A 273 -13.86 -3.10 -20.84
CA TYR A 273 -14.30 -3.98 -21.91
C TYR A 273 -13.15 -4.57 -22.74
N GLN A 274 -12.04 -3.84 -22.88
CA GLN A 274 -10.88 -4.33 -23.63
C GLN A 274 -10.02 -5.33 -22.85
N TYR A 275 -10.07 -5.33 -21.52
CA TYR A 275 -9.16 -6.13 -20.69
C TYR A 275 -9.29 -7.64 -20.94
N ASN A 276 -10.52 -8.12 -21.09
CA ASN A 276 -10.79 -9.55 -21.30
C ASN A 276 -10.83 -9.96 -22.78
N ARG A 277 -10.60 -9.03 -23.73
CA ARG A 277 -10.65 -9.36 -25.16
C ARG A 277 -9.38 -10.09 -25.57
N ALA A 278 -9.52 -11.36 -25.91
CA ALA A 278 -8.45 -12.17 -26.47
C ALA A 278 -8.28 -11.89 -27.97
N ALA A 279 -7.15 -12.37 -28.52
CA ALA A 279 -6.90 -12.37 -29.96
C ALA A 279 -8.03 -13.14 -30.68
N GLY A 280 -8.90 -12.40 -31.39
CA GLY A 280 -10.12 -12.93 -32.01
C GLY A 280 -11.41 -12.18 -31.65
N GLY A 281 -11.35 -11.18 -30.77
CA GLY A 281 -12.46 -10.26 -30.48
C GLY A 281 -13.51 -10.78 -29.50
N HIS A 282 -13.20 -11.87 -28.80
CA HIS A 282 -14.01 -12.49 -27.74
C HIS A 282 -13.24 -12.47 -26.42
#